data_AF-A0A259SGE0-F1
#
_entry.id   AF-A0A259SGE0-F1
#
_cell.length_a   1.000
_cell.length_b   1.000
_cell.length_c   1.000
_cell.angle_alpha   90.00
_cell.angle_beta   90.00
_cell.angle_gamma   90.00
#
_symmetry.space_group_name_H-M   'P 1'
#
loop_
_entity.id
_entity.type
_entity.pdbx_description
1 polymer ?
#
loop_
_entity_poly.entity_id
_entity_poly.type
_entity_poly.pdbx_seq_one_letter_code
_entity_poly.pdbx_strand_id
1 'polypeptide(L)'
;MGRRLTQIDRACDECGTTYRARAASPRRFCSRGCSSRWAARARRIRHPADVRVRRGQRENAAPGLTYVQRRALLARWKQQRRTCAYCAARPADTIDHVLPLIRGGTNYEGNLAPCCRSCNSSKSGHTVIEWRSGLRLPPMWFTLQHTPRPKRTNSERIVPKCARCGTATARATHLCDPNR
;
A
#
# COMPACT_ATOMS: atom_id res chain seq x y z
N MET A 1 -10.67 -63.80 -4.46
CA MET A 1 -12.02 -63.19 -4.36
C MET A 1 -11.87 -61.67 -4.34
N GLY A 2 -12.19 -60.97 -5.44
CA GLY A 2 -12.05 -59.51 -5.51
C GLY A 2 -13.11 -58.79 -4.69
N ARG A 3 -12.70 -57.87 -3.79
CA ARG A 3 -13.63 -57.02 -3.03
C ARG A 3 -14.51 -56.22 -4.00
N ARG A 4 -15.82 -56.46 -3.99
CA ARG A 4 -16.79 -55.58 -4.68
C ARG A 4 -16.65 -54.18 -4.10
N LEU A 5 -16.27 -53.23 -4.94
CA LEU A 5 -16.23 -51.83 -4.57
C LEU A 5 -17.66 -51.36 -4.33
N THR A 6 -17.96 -50.91 -3.11
CA THR A 6 -19.24 -50.31 -2.76
C THR A 6 -19.46 -49.04 -3.56
N GLN A 7 -20.66 -48.88 -4.12
CA GLN A 7 -21.06 -47.72 -4.91
C GLN A 7 -22.15 -46.93 -4.17
N ILE A 8 -22.12 -45.61 -4.29
CA ILE A 8 -23.11 -44.68 -3.74
C ILE A 8 -23.62 -43.74 -4.81
N ASP A 9 -24.86 -43.28 -4.68
CA ASP A 9 -25.40 -42.22 -5.52
C ASP A 9 -24.97 -40.85 -4.99
N ARG A 10 -24.54 -39.97 -5.88
CA ARG A 10 -24.08 -38.62 -5.55
C ARG A 10 -24.54 -37.62 -6.61
N ALA A 11 -24.90 -36.41 -6.20
CA ALA A 11 -25.15 -35.30 -7.13
C ALA A 11 -23.82 -34.71 -7.64
N CYS A 12 -23.78 -34.32 -8.92
CA CYS A 12 -22.66 -33.66 -9.55
C CYS A 12 -22.59 -32.18 -9.15
N ASP A 13 -21.45 -31.72 -8.62
CA ASP A 13 -21.22 -30.31 -8.23
C ASP A 13 -21.32 -29.31 -9.41
N GLU A 14 -21.32 -29.78 -10.66
CA GLU A 14 -21.42 -28.93 -11.86
C GLU A 14 -22.83 -28.87 -12.45
N CYS A 15 -23.46 -30.03 -12.66
CA CYS A 15 -24.72 -30.15 -13.42
C CYS A 15 -25.90 -30.68 -12.60
N GLY A 16 -25.70 -30.98 -11.31
CA GLY A 16 -26.75 -31.48 -10.40
C GLY A 16 -27.16 -32.93 -10.63
N THR A 17 -26.84 -33.53 -11.78
CA THR A 17 -27.21 -34.91 -12.11
C THR A 17 -26.65 -35.91 -11.09
N THR A 18 -27.50 -36.84 -10.67
CA THR A 18 -27.15 -37.99 -9.82
C THR A 18 -26.35 -39.03 -10.60
N TYR A 19 -25.25 -39.53 -10.03
CA TYR A 19 -24.42 -40.56 -10.64
C TYR A 19 -23.79 -41.48 -9.59
N ARG A 20 -23.40 -42.70 -10.01
CA ARG A 20 -22.77 -43.69 -9.13
C ARG A 20 -21.28 -43.41 -8.97
N ALA A 21 -20.85 -43.22 -7.73
CA ALA A 21 -19.46 -43.03 -7.35
C ALA A 21 -18.95 -44.18 -6.46
N ARG A 22 -17.64 -44.41 -6.43
CA ARG A 22 -17.02 -45.37 -5.50
C ARG A 22 -17.11 -44.80 -4.09
N ALA A 23 -17.65 -45.55 -3.13
CA ALA A 23 -17.85 -45.07 -1.76
C ALA A 23 -16.55 -44.70 -1.05
N ALA A 24 -15.45 -45.42 -1.33
CA ALA A 24 -14.14 -45.15 -0.73
C ALA A 24 -13.50 -43.83 -1.22
N SER A 25 -13.85 -43.36 -2.40
CA SER A 25 -13.27 -42.14 -3.01
C SER A 25 -14.29 -41.50 -3.97
N PRO A 26 -15.36 -40.90 -3.44
CA PRO A 26 -16.42 -40.38 -4.29
C PRO A 26 -15.91 -39.19 -5.08
N ARG A 27 -15.99 -39.31 -6.41
CA ARG A 27 -15.67 -38.18 -7.30
C ARG A 27 -16.64 -37.03 -7.01
N ARG A 28 -16.25 -35.81 -7.41
CA ARG A 28 -17.11 -34.61 -7.29
C ARG A 28 -17.98 -34.40 -8.54
N PHE A 29 -17.53 -34.89 -9.69
CA PHE A 29 -18.18 -34.66 -10.98
C PHE A 29 -18.55 -35.97 -11.67
N CYS A 30 -19.70 -35.97 -12.34
CA CYS A 30 -20.18 -37.13 -13.11
C CYS A 30 -19.31 -37.46 -14.33
N SER A 31 -18.56 -36.49 -14.86
CA SER A 31 -17.72 -36.67 -16.05
C SER A 31 -16.50 -35.73 -16.07
N ARG A 32 -15.51 -36.06 -16.92
CA ARG A 32 -14.40 -35.14 -17.21
C ARG A 32 -14.89 -33.80 -17.78
N GLY A 33 -15.95 -33.82 -18.59
CA GLY A 33 -16.55 -32.59 -19.13
C GLY A 33 -17.12 -31.67 -18.04
N CYS A 34 -17.82 -32.24 -17.05
CA CYS A 34 -18.30 -31.49 -15.90
C CYS A 34 -17.15 -30.95 -15.02
N SER A 35 -16.11 -31.76 -14.80
CA SER A 35 -14.90 -31.29 -14.11
C SER A 35 -14.21 -30.14 -14.86
N SER A 36 -14.13 -30.20 -16.19
CA SER A 36 -13.51 -29.16 -17.01
C SER A 36 -14.31 -27.87 -17.00
N ARG A 37 -15.64 -27.94 -17.10
CA ARG A 37 -16.52 -26.76 -17.00
C ARG A 37 -16.44 -26.11 -15.62
N TRP A 38 -16.47 -26.91 -14.56
CA TRP A 38 -16.28 -26.43 -13.20
C TRP A 38 -14.93 -25.72 -13.04
N ALA A 39 -13.84 -26.35 -13.48
CA ALA A 39 -12.51 -25.77 -13.44
C ALA A 39 -12.39 -24.49 -14.28
N ALA A 40 -13.02 -24.44 -15.47
CA ALA A 40 -13.05 -23.25 -16.31
C ALA A 40 -13.78 -22.08 -15.64
N ARG A 41 -14.87 -22.34 -14.91
CA ARG A 41 -15.58 -21.32 -14.11
C ARG A 41 -14.80 -20.92 -12.87
N ALA A 42 -14.25 -21.87 -12.12
CA ALA A 42 -13.44 -21.61 -10.93
C ALA A 42 -12.20 -20.77 -11.26
N ARG A 43 -11.56 -20.99 -12.42
CA ARG A 43 -10.45 -20.17 -12.93
C ARG A 43 -10.85 -18.74 -13.31
N ARG A 44 -12.15 -18.42 -13.47
CA ARG A 44 -12.61 -17.02 -13.64
C ARG A 44 -12.47 -16.23 -12.35
N ILE A 45 -12.55 -16.89 -11.19
CA ILE A 45 -12.32 -16.26 -9.89
C ILE A 45 -10.81 -16.23 -9.68
N ARG A 46 -10.21 -15.04 -9.80
CA ARG A 46 -8.79 -14.85 -9.52
C ARG A 46 -8.51 -15.21 -8.07
N HIS A 47 -7.45 -15.97 -7.84
CA HIS A 47 -7.00 -16.32 -6.50
C HIS A 47 -6.77 -15.03 -5.67
N PRO A 48 -7.11 -14.97 -4.37
CA PRO A 48 -6.89 -13.77 -3.54
C PRO A 48 -5.42 -13.30 -3.50
N ALA A 49 -4.48 -14.22 -3.74
CA ALA A 49 -3.05 -13.88 -3.85
C ALA A 49 -2.63 -13.31 -5.23
N ASP A 50 -3.51 -13.29 -6.24
CA ASP A 50 -3.25 -12.66 -7.54
C ASP A 50 -2.89 -11.18 -7.34
N VAL A 51 -1.77 -10.76 -7.93
CA VAL A 51 -1.25 -9.39 -7.86
C VAL A 51 -2.27 -8.34 -8.29
N ARG A 52 -3.16 -8.65 -9.25
CA ARG A 52 -4.22 -7.74 -9.70
C ARG A 52 -5.34 -7.62 -8.67
N VAL A 53 -5.68 -8.71 -7.98
CA VAL A 53 -6.66 -8.71 -6.90
C VAL A 53 -6.12 -7.90 -5.72
N ARG A 54 -4.90 -8.17 -5.28
CA ARG A 54 -4.24 -7.41 -4.19
C ARG A 54 -4.11 -5.93 -4.52
N ARG A 55 -3.75 -5.59 -5.77
CA ARG A 55 -3.70 -4.19 -6.23
C ARG A 55 -5.08 -3.54 -6.15
N GLY A 56 -6.13 -4.20 -6.64
CA GLY A 56 -7.50 -3.69 -6.58
C GLY A 56 -7.99 -3.50 -5.14
N GLN A 57 -7.69 -4.44 -4.24
CA GLN A 57 -8.01 -4.32 -2.81
C GLN A 57 -7.33 -3.09 -2.18
N ARG A 58 -6.02 -2.90 -2.40
CA ARG A 58 -5.29 -1.70 -1.92
C ARG A 58 -5.88 -0.41 -2.47
N GLU A 59 -6.21 -0.41 -3.77
CA GLU A 59 -6.77 0.76 -4.43
C GLU A 59 -8.18 1.09 -3.90
N ASN A 60 -8.99 0.09 -3.55
CA ASN A 60 -10.30 0.31 -2.97
C ASN A 60 -10.25 0.70 -1.49
N ALA A 61 -9.23 0.25 -0.76
CA ALA A 61 -9.04 0.57 0.65
C ALA A 61 -8.39 1.95 0.88
N ALA A 62 -7.68 2.50 -0.12
CA ALA A 62 -6.99 3.77 0.03
C ALA A 62 -7.99 4.95 0.12
N PRO A 63 -7.79 5.90 1.05
CA PRO A 63 -8.70 7.02 1.25
C PRO A 63 -8.68 8.00 0.08
N GLY A 64 -9.78 8.70 -0.17
CA GLY A 64 -9.92 9.69 -1.23
C GLY A 64 -10.99 9.33 -2.25
N LEU A 65 -10.76 9.60 -3.54
CA LEU A 65 -11.75 9.39 -4.58
C LEU A 65 -12.14 7.92 -4.71
N THR A 66 -13.44 7.66 -4.90
CA THR A 66 -13.96 6.32 -5.21
C THR A 66 -13.57 5.86 -6.61
N TYR A 67 -13.78 4.58 -6.91
CA TYR A 67 -13.55 4.04 -8.26
C TYR A 67 -14.29 4.83 -9.35
N VAL A 68 -15.57 5.15 -9.12
CA VAL A 68 -16.41 5.90 -10.08
C VAL A 68 -15.87 7.31 -10.28
N GLN A 69 -15.48 7.99 -9.20
CA GLN A 69 -14.90 9.34 -9.27
C GLN A 69 -13.56 9.36 -10.00
N ARG A 70 -12.67 8.40 -9.75
CA ARG A 70 -11.40 8.27 -10.50
C ARG A 70 -11.63 8.01 -11.98
N ARG A 71 -12.64 7.20 -12.33
CA ARG A 71 -13.04 6.98 -13.74
C ARG A 71 -13.53 8.28 -14.41
N ALA A 72 -14.35 9.07 -13.71
CA ALA A 72 -14.80 10.37 -14.19
C ALA A 72 -13.64 11.37 -14.34
N LEU A 73 -12.71 11.40 -13.37
CA LEU A 73 -11.50 12.22 -13.43
C LEU A 73 -10.66 11.90 -14.68
N LEU A 74 -10.43 10.62 -14.97
CA LEU A 74 -9.71 10.19 -16.16
C LEU A 74 -10.44 10.59 -17.45
N ALA A 75 -11.78 10.43 -17.50
CA ALA A 75 -12.57 10.84 -18.65
C ALA A 75 -12.44 12.35 -18.92
N ARG A 76 -12.53 13.18 -17.86
CA ARG A 76 -12.30 14.63 -17.93
C ARG A 76 -10.90 14.97 -18.44
N TRP A 77 -9.85 14.29 -17.95
CA TRP A 77 -8.49 14.49 -18.44
C TRP A 77 -8.30 14.12 -19.92
N LYS A 78 -8.99 13.08 -20.38
CA LYS A 78 -8.98 12.69 -21.81
C LYS A 78 -9.70 13.74 -22.67
N GLN A 79 -10.84 14.25 -22.23
CA GLN A 79 -11.55 15.35 -22.92
C GLN A 79 -10.69 16.62 -23.01
N GLN A 80 -9.95 16.92 -21.94
CA GLN A 80 -8.97 18.02 -21.88
C GLN A 80 -7.68 17.75 -22.66
N ARG A 81 -7.56 16.60 -23.35
CA ARG A 81 -6.35 16.17 -24.09
C ARG A 81 -5.06 16.29 -23.27
N ARG A 82 -5.12 15.99 -21.95
CA ARG A 82 -3.94 16.05 -21.09
C ARG A 82 -2.86 15.08 -21.56
N THR A 83 -1.62 15.52 -21.52
CA THR A 83 -0.44 14.70 -21.78
C THR A 83 0.01 13.99 -20.50
N CYS A 84 0.80 12.94 -20.66
CA CYS A 84 1.42 12.22 -19.56
C CYS A 84 2.30 13.16 -18.73
N ALA A 85 2.02 13.26 -17.42
CA ALA A 85 2.77 14.09 -16.47
C ALA A 85 4.27 13.73 -16.38
N TYR A 86 4.67 12.54 -16.85
CA TYR A 86 6.05 12.08 -16.76
C TYR A 86 6.86 12.27 -18.03
N CYS A 87 6.35 11.80 -19.17
CA CYS A 87 7.10 11.87 -20.43
C CYS A 87 6.71 13.06 -21.30
N ALA A 88 5.58 13.71 -21.02
CA ALA A 88 4.96 14.77 -21.83
C ALA A 88 4.65 14.43 -23.30
N ALA A 89 5.19 13.34 -23.84
CA ALA A 89 5.11 12.97 -25.26
C ALA A 89 3.85 12.19 -25.67
N ARG A 90 3.10 11.63 -24.72
CA ARG A 90 1.95 10.74 -25.01
C ARG A 90 0.69 11.22 -24.29
N PRO A 91 -0.50 10.97 -24.84
CA PRO A 91 -1.76 11.22 -24.14
C PRO A 91 -1.84 10.46 -22.82
N ALA A 92 -2.45 11.08 -21.81
CA ALA A 92 -2.74 10.41 -20.54
C ALA A 92 -3.95 9.50 -20.68
N ASP A 93 -3.71 8.18 -20.73
CA ASP A 93 -4.76 7.16 -20.86
C ASP A 93 -5.04 6.38 -19.56
N THR A 94 -4.24 6.63 -18.51
CA THR A 94 -4.36 6.03 -17.17
C THR A 94 -4.18 7.07 -16.06
N ILE A 95 -4.54 6.67 -14.85
CA ILE A 95 -4.20 7.39 -13.61
C ILE A 95 -3.04 6.65 -12.94
N ASP A 96 -2.00 7.39 -12.57
CA ASP A 96 -0.92 6.89 -11.70
C ASP A 96 -1.04 7.49 -10.29
N HIS A 97 -0.64 6.70 -9.30
CA HIS A 97 -0.49 7.17 -7.92
C HIS A 97 0.95 7.65 -7.72
N VAL A 98 1.15 8.95 -7.53
CA VAL A 98 2.49 9.57 -7.41
C VAL A 98 3.30 8.89 -6.30
N LEU A 99 2.75 8.81 -5.09
CA LEU A 99 3.13 7.85 -4.07
C LEU A 99 2.36 6.54 -4.33
N PRO A 100 3.04 5.41 -4.60
CA PRO A 100 2.39 4.14 -4.88
C PRO A 100 1.55 3.64 -3.70
N LEU A 101 0.42 2.98 -3.99
CA LEU A 101 -0.47 2.38 -2.99
C LEU A 101 0.27 1.43 -2.02
N ILE A 102 1.25 0.68 -2.54
CA ILE A 102 2.03 -0.28 -1.74
C ILE A 102 2.92 0.41 -0.68
N ARG A 103 3.07 1.73 -0.78
CA ARG A 103 3.83 2.60 0.14
C ARG A 103 2.93 3.59 0.87
N GLY A 104 1.63 3.32 0.95
CA GLY A 104 0.68 4.18 1.66
C GLY A 104 0.12 5.33 0.80
N GLY A 105 0.27 5.27 -0.52
CA GLY A 105 -0.39 6.22 -1.43
C GLY A 105 -1.91 6.26 -1.26
N THR A 106 -2.49 7.45 -1.44
CA THR A 106 -3.94 7.70 -1.31
C THR A 106 -4.61 7.90 -2.66
N ASN A 107 -5.93 7.83 -2.71
CA ASN A 107 -6.76 8.19 -3.86
C ASN A 107 -7.18 9.67 -3.90
N TYR A 108 -6.66 10.53 -3.00
CA TYR A 108 -6.87 11.97 -3.11
C TYR A 108 -6.27 12.52 -4.40
N GLU A 109 -6.93 13.51 -5.01
CA GLU A 109 -6.51 14.10 -6.30
C GLU A 109 -5.05 14.56 -6.29
N GLY A 110 -4.54 15.07 -5.16
CA GLY A 110 -3.14 15.48 -5.02
C GLY A 110 -2.11 14.35 -5.17
N ASN A 111 -2.52 13.09 -5.03
CA ASN A 111 -1.67 11.93 -5.26
C ASN A 111 -1.93 11.26 -6.63
N LEU A 112 -2.86 11.78 -7.44
CA LEU A 112 -3.22 11.20 -8.73
C LEU A 112 -2.63 12.02 -9.88
N ALA A 113 -1.88 11.37 -10.77
CA ALA A 113 -1.28 12.01 -11.93
C ALA A 113 -1.84 11.44 -13.25
N PRO A 114 -2.14 12.31 -14.26
CA PRO A 114 -2.46 11.86 -15.61
C PRO A 114 -1.22 11.21 -16.22
N CYS A 115 -1.30 9.93 -16.60
CA CYS A 115 -0.14 9.17 -17.05
C CYS A 115 -0.48 8.26 -18.23
N CYS A 116 0.47 8.07 -19.14
CA CYS A 116 0.35 7.05 -20.19
C CYS A 116 0.68 5.66 -19.66
N ARG A 117 0.07 4.62 -20.26
CA ARG A 117 0.22 3.22 -19.82
C ARG A 117 1.66 2.75 -19.69
N SER A 118 2.57 3.13 -20.60
CA SER A 118 3.95 2.64 -20.55
C SER A 118 4.78 3.32 -19.46
N CYS A 119 4.58 4.61 -19.18
CA CYS A 119 5.22 5.25 -18.02
C CYS A 119 4.67 4.67 -16.71
N ASN A 120 3.34 4.52 -16.60
CA ASN A 120 2.70 3.94 -15.42
C ASN A 120 3.21 2.51 -15.14
N SER A 121 3.28 1.66 -16.18
CA SER A 121 3.81 0.30 -16.05
C SER A 121 5.30 0.25 -15.72
N SER A 122 6.10 1.19 -16.25
CA SER A 122 7.54 1.28 -15.95
C SER A 122 7.79 1.76 -14.52
N LYS A 123 7.04 2.74 -14.03
CA LYS A 123 7.09 3.22 -12.64
C LYS A 123 6.61 2.15 -11.65
N SER A 124 5.50 1.47 -11.96
CA SER A 124 4.98 0.36 -11.15
C SER A 124 4.87 0.74 -9.66
N GLY A 125 5.50 -0.03 -8.77
CA GLY A 125 5.54 0.20 -7.33
C GLY A 125 6.57 1.23 -6.85
N HIS A 126 7.32 1.87 -7.76
CA HIS A 126 8.36 2.85 -7.42
C HIS A 126 7.80 4.26 -7.17
N THR A 127 8.44 5.00 -6.26
CA THR A 127 8.23 6.45 -6.18
C THR A 127 8.78 7.12 -7.45
N VAL A 128 8.36 8.35 -7.75
CA VAL A 128 8.86 9.07 -8.93
C VAL A 128 10.37 9.22 -8.91
N ILE A 129 10.95 9.47 -7.72
CA ILE A 129 12.40 9.64 -7.55
C ILE A 129 13.12 8.33 -7.86
N GLU A 130 12.70 7.22 -7.28
CA GLU A 130 13.29 5.90 -7.53
C GLU A 130 13.20 5.52 -9.01
N TRP A 131 12.03 5.73 -9.62
CA TRP A 131 11.82 5.38 -11.01
C TRP A 131 12.72 6.18 -11.96
N ARG A 132 12.89 7.49 -11.70
CA ARG A 132 13.74 8.34 -12.54
C ARG A 132 15.24 8.17 -12.28
N SER A 133 15.64 7.92 -11.04
CA SER A 133 17.05 7.72 -10.67
C SER A 133 17.55 6.30 -10.90
N GLY A 134 16.64 5.32 -11.05
CA GLY A 134 16.99 3.89 -11.08
C GLY A 134 17.37 3.32 -9.71
N LEU A 135 17.40 4.15 -8.66
CA LEU A 135 17.76 3.74 -7.30
C LEU A 135 16.52 3.23 -6.57
N ARG A 136 16.67 2.18 -5.75
CA ARG A 136 15.65 1.80 -4.76
C ARG A 136 15.97 2.51 -3.45
N LEU A 137 15.18 3.54 -3.13
CA LEU A 137 15.34 4.26 -1.88
C LEU A 137 14.77 3.41 -0.74
N PRO A 138 15.40 3.44 0.45
CA PRO A 138 14.80 2.83 1.62
C PRO A 138 13.43 3.46 1.89
N PRO A 139 12.47 2.71 2.47
CA PRO A 139 11.19 3.28 2.86
C PRO A 139 11.41 4.54 3.70
N MET A 140 10.63 5.60 3.45
CA MET A 140 10.79 6.90 4.14
C MET A 140 10.77 6.76 5.68
N TRP A 141 10.05 5.78 6.23
CA TRP A 141 10.01 5.51 7.67
C TRP A 141 11.30 4.90 8.22
N PHE A 142 12.14 4.29 7.37
CA PHE A 142 13.44 3.73 7.75
C PHE A 142 14.50 4.84 7.90
N THR A 143 14.41 5.90 7.09
CA THR A 143 15.29 7.07 7.17
C THR A 143 14.92 8.03 8.30
N LEU A 144 13.73 7.86 8.90
CA LEU A 144 13.27 8.56 10.11
C LEU A 144 13.54 7.73 11.37
N GLN A 145 14.65 6.98 11.44
CA GLN A 145 15.29 6.78 12.73
C GLN A 145 15.86 8.13 13.17
N HIS A 146 14.96 9.07 13.49
CA HIS A 146 15.29 10.21 14.31
C HIS A 146 15.86 9.62 15.59
N THR A 147 17.18 9.71 15.77
CA THR A 147 17.70 9.74 17.12
C THR A 147 16.88 10.84 17.81
N PRO A 148 16.13 10.52 18.88
CA PRO A 148 15.32 11.52 19.54
C PRO A 148 16.24 12.69 19.86
N ARG A 149 15.89 13.89 19.37
CA ARG A 149 16.64 15.11 19.67
C ARG A 149 16.87 15.11 21.19
N PRO A 150 18.12 15.11 21.68
CA PRO A 150 18.37 14.98 23.10
C PRO A 150 17.52 16.03 23.81
N LYS A 151 16.70 15.60 24.77
CA LYS A 151 15.90 16.52 25.58
C LYS A 151 16.88 17.57 26.08
N ARG A 152 16.60 18.87 25.83
CA ARG A 152 17.36 19.95 26.48
C ARG A 152 17.25 19.66 27.97
N THR A 153 18.34 19.21 28.58
CA THR A 153 18.43 19.15 30.02
C THR A 153 18.21 20.59 30.48
N ASN A 154 17.42 20.79 31.53
CA ASN A 154 17.34 22.10 32.16
C ASN A 154 18.78 22.43 32.56
N SER A 155 19.44 23.33 31.81
CA SER A 155 20.74 23.84 32.19
C SER A 155 20.57 24.37 33.60
N GLU A 156 21.32 23.82 34.55
CA GLU A 156 21.29 24.26 35.94
C GLU A 156 21.33 25.78 35.96
N ARG A 157 20.37 26.38 36.68
CA ARG A 157 20.24 27.83 36.74
C ARG A 157 21.56 28.37 37.29
N ILE A 158 22.34 29.05 36.46
CA ILE A 158 23.59 29.68 36.88
C ILE A 158 23.22 30.76 37.90
N VAL A 159 23.39 30.45 39.19
CA VAL A 159 23.16 31.41 40.27
C VAL A 159 24.41 32.27 40.39
N PRO A 160 24.33 33.58 40.11
CA PRO A 160 25.48 34.45 40.23
C PRO A 160 26.00 34.47 41.66
N LYS A 161 27.32 34.43 41.82
CA LYS A 161 27.98 34.53 43.12
C LYS A 161 28.46 35.95 43.35
N CYS A 162 28.41 36.41 44.59
CA CYS A 162 29.02 37.67 44.96
C CYS A 162 30.52 37.62 44.64
N ALA A 163 31.02 38.59 43.88
CA ALA A 163 32.44 38.64 43.50
C ALA A 163 33.39 38.82 44.68
N ARG A 164 32.86 39.15 45.87
CA ARG A 164 33.64 39.38 47.09
C ARG A 164 33.63 38.19 48.06
N CYS A 165 32.47 37.65 48.40
CA CYS A 165 32.34 36.56 49.39
C CYS A 165 31.96 35.20 48.80
N GLY A 166 31.61 35.13 47.51
CA GLY A 166 31.23 33.88 46.84
C GLY A 166 29.83 33.34 47.17
N THR A 167 29.08 33.98 48.07
CA THR A 167 27.69 33.61 48.38
C THR A 167 26.82 33.74 47.15
N ALA A 168 25.85 32.83 47.00
CA ALA A 168 24.84 32.90 45.95
C ALA A 168 24.00 34.18 46.08
N THR A 169 23.78 34.88 44.96
CA THR A 169 23.07 36.17 44.92
C THR A 169 21.97 36.14 43.86
N ALA A 170 21.00 37.04 43.98
CA ALA A 170 19.93 37.20 42.99
C ALA A 170 20.36 37.99 41.74
N ARG A 171 21.48 38.72 41.80
CA ARG A 171 21.98 39.61 40.72
C ARG A 171 23.47 39.42 40.50
N ALA A 172 23.88 39.33 39.23
CA ALA A 172 25.30 39.16 38.84
C ALA A 172 26.23 40.27 39.33
N THR A 173 25.71 41.48 39.56
CA THR A 173 26.49 42.65 40.00
C THR A 173 26.49 42.86 41.51
N HIS A 174 25.91 41.94 42.30
CA HIS A 174 25.82 42.13 43.75
C HIS A 174 27.18 41.99 44.45
N LEU A 175 27.53 43.01 45.26
CA LEU A 175 28.69 43.03 46.15
C LEU A 175 28.21 43.16 47.59
N CYS A 176 28.73 42.33 48.48
CA CYS A 176 28.45 42.47 49.92
C CYS A 176 29.16 43.71 50.48
N ASP A 177 28.52 44.34 51.46
CA ASP A 177 29.04 45.52 52.16
C ASP A 177 30.36 45.17 52.87
N PRO A 178 31.43 45.97 52.71
CA PRO A 178 32.70 45.79 53.45
C PRO A 178 32.58 45.78 54.97
N ASN A 179 31.56 46.43 55.53
CA ASN A 179 31.48 46.77 56.94
C ASN A 179 30.39 45.97 57.69
N ARG A 180 29.91 44.87 57.11
CA ARG A 180 28.90 43.97 57.69
C ARG A 180 29.30 42.51 57.59
#